data_AF-A0A7C7CQW0-F1
#
_entry.id   AF-A0A7C7CQW0-F1
#
_cell.length_a   1.000
_cell.length_b   1.000
_cell.length_c   1.000
_cell.angle_alpha   90.00
_cell.angle_beta   90.00
_cell.angle_gamma   90.00
#
_symmetry.space_group_name_H-M   'P 1'
#
loop_
_entity.id
_entity.type
_entity.pdbx_description
1 polymer ?
#
loop_
_entity_poly.entity_id
_entity_poly.type
_entity_poly.pdbx_seq_one_letter_code
_entity_poly.pdbx_strand_id
1 'polypeptide(L)'
;MNPRFLHNFSWIPPFLIGLAAVVLGITWMIVDEPWLLDQAANEATLQLSFEELFAGDENTHLPDYLTTIYRFFGLWVLGIGLLICAYVLVTFMGTPRSRATLLGVLGIFLILILYLAVTRIPISPFVDLIYGMIFLYLVSLWASIKLNRVGN
;
A
#
# COMPACT_ATOMS: atom_id res chain seq x y z
N MET A 1 15.11 14.20 23.33
CA MET A 1 14.90 14.40 21.87
C MET A 1 14.02 15.61 21.67
N ASN A 2 14.25 16.38 20.60
CA ASN A 2 13.45 17.56 20.29
C ASN A 2 12.00 17.16 19.91
N PRO A 3 10.96 17.67 20.61
CA PRO A 3 9.55 17.35 20.35
C PRO A 3 9.12 17.61 18.91
N ARG A 4 9.70 18.63 18.26
CA ARG A 4 9.41 18.96 16.86
C ARG A 4 9.85 17.86 15.90
N PHE A 5 11.01 17.25 16.15
CA PHE A 5 11.49 16.12 15.36
C PHE A 5 10.59 14.89 15.54
N LEU A 6 10.20 14.59 16.77
CA LEU A 6 9.27 13.49 17.05
C LEU A 6 7.91 13.72 16.39
N HIS A 7 7.42 14.96 16.37
CA HIS A 7 6.19 15.30 15.69
C HIS A 7 6.29 15.10 14.17
N ASN A 8 7.36 15.59 13.54
CA ASN A 8 7.58 15.37 12.11
C ASN A 8 7.65 13.88 11.75
N PHE A 9 8.37 13.09 12.55
CA PHE A 9 8.42 11.63 12.36
C PHE A 9 7.09 10.92 12.63
N SER A 10 6.14 11.56 13.32
CA SER A 10 4.82 10.96 13.58
C SER A 10 3.83 11.14 12.43
N TRP A 11 4.07 12.03 11.47
CA TRP A 11 3.12 12.33 10.38
C TRP A 11 3.71 12.25 8.98
N ILE A 12 5.01 12.57 8.79
CA ILE A 12 5.67 12.48 7.48
C ILE A 12 5.64 11.03 6.96
N PRO A 13 5.99 10.00 7.74
CA PRO A 13 6.00 8.63 7.21
C PRO A 13 4.60 8.14 6.78
N PRO A 14 3.50 8.30 7.55
CA PRO A 14 2.16 7.98 7.07
C PRO A 14 1.75 8.76 5.82
N PHE A 15 2.16 10.03 5.71
CA PHE A 15 1.93 10.81 4.50
C PHE A 15 2.63 10.22 3.27
N LEU A 16 3.88 9.78 3.42
CA LEU A 16 4.64 9.10 2.36
C LEU A 16 4.03 7.75 1.98
N ILE A 17 3.49 6.99 2.94
CA ILE A 17 2.73 5.76 2.66
C ILE A 17 1.50 6.09 1.80
N GLY A 18 0.75 7.13 2.16
CA GLY A 18 -0.39 7.60 1.38
C GLY A 18 0.01 8.02 -0.05
N LEU A 19 1.10 8.77 -0.19
CA LEU A 19 1.60 9.21 -1.49
C LEU A 19 2.05 8.03 -2.37
N ALA A 20 2.73 7.04 -1.79
CA ALA A 20 3.11 5.82 -2.50
C ALA A 20 1.88 5.05 -3.00
N ALA A 21 0.82 4.95 -2.19
CA ALA A 21 -0.44 4.35 -2.60
C ALA A 21 -1.13 5.15 -3.73
N VAL A 22 -1.10 6.49 -3.68
CA VAL A 22 -1.61 7.34 -4.78
C VAL A 22 -0.88 7.05 -6.09
N VAL A 23 0.46 7.05 -6.07
CA VAL A 23 1.27 6.77 -7.26
C VAL A 23 0.96 5.38 -7.81
N LEU A 24 0.95 4.36 -6.95
CA LEU A 24 0.67 2.99 -7.35
C LEU A 24 -0.75 2.81 -7.93
N GLY A 25 -1.75 3.41 -7.28
CA GLY A 25 -3.13 3.39 -7.74
C GLY A 25 -3.30 4.02 -9.13
N ILE A 26 -2.65 5.17 -9.36
CA ILE A 26 -2.63 5.81 -10.69
C ILE A 26 -1.95 4.88 -11.71
N THR A 27 -0.80 4.30 -11.37
CA THR A 27 -0.07 3.40 -12.28
C THR A 27 -0.95 2.24 -12.75
N TRP A 28 -1.66 1.55 -11.85
CA TRP A 28 -2.57 0.47 -12.21
C TRP A 28 -3.77 0.91 -13.06
N MET A 29 -4.13 2.20 -13.00
CA MET A 29 -5.23 2.74 -13.81
C MET A 29 -4.80 3.09 -15.24
N ILE A 30 -3.54 3.50 -15.45
CA ILE A 30 -3.08 4.09 -16.72
C ILE A 30 -2.21 3.17 -17.58
N VAL A 31 -1.55 2.16 -16.99
CA VAL A 31 -0.78 1.19 -17.76
C VAL A 31 -1.74 0.37 -18.63
N ASP A 32 -1.33 0.09 -19.87
CA ASP A 32 -2.17 -0.62 -20.85
C ASP A 32 -2.56 -2.01 -20.34
N GLU A 33 -1.58 -2.79 -19.86
CA GLU A 33 -1.75 -4.14 -19.32
C GLU A 33 -1.29 -4.18 -17.85
N PRO A 34 -2.10 -3.67 -16.91
CA PRO A 34 -1.66 -3.48 -15.51
C PRO A 34 -1.39 -4.79 -14.78
N TRP A 35 -1.95 -5.90 -15.25
CA TRP A 35 -1.73 -7.25 -14.71
C TRP A 35 -0.33 -7.79 -15.01
N LEU A 36 0.41 -7.21 -15.96
CA LEU A 36 1.81 -7.55 -16.21
C LEU A 36 2.77 -7.07 -15.11
N LEU A 37 2.37 -6.08 -14.30
CA LEU A 37 3.19 -5.58 -13.20
C LEU A 37 3.48 -6.66 -12.13
N ASP A 38 2.62 -7.68 -12.05
CA ASP A 38 2.77 -8.84 -11.18
C ASP A 38 2.90 -10.15 -11.98
N GLN A 39 3.31 -10.10 -13.26
CA GLN A 39 3.34 -11.25 -14.16
C GLN A 39 4.03 -12.46 -13.54
N ALA A 40 5.28 -12.30 -13.10
CA ALA A 40 6.06 -13.41 -12.56
C ALA A 40 5.36 -14.10 -11.38
N ALA A 41 4.75 -13.33 -10.48
CA ALA A 41 4.03 -13.87 -9.33
C ALA A 41 2.70 -14.54 -9.72
N ASN A 42 1.99 -13.97 -10.69
CA ASN A 42 0.74 -14.51 -11.20
C ASN A 42 0.97 -15.83 -11.96
N GLU A 43 1.93 -15.87 -12.89
CA GLU A 43 2.28 -17.08 -13.64
C GLU A 43 2.78 -18.18 -12.71
N ALA A 44 3.58 -17.85 -11.69
CA ALA A 44 4.00 -18.82 -10.68
C ALA A 44 2.82 -19.40 -9.89
N THR A 45 1.79 -18.60 -9.61
CA THR A 45 0.57 -19.04 -8.92
C THR A 45 -0.30 -19.91 -9.83
N LEU A 46 -0.41 -19.55 -11.11
CA LEU A 46 -1.17 -20.29 -12.11
C LEU A 46 -0.48 -21.58 -12.54
N GLN A 47 0.83 -21.67 -12.35
CA GLN A 47 1.68 -22.73 -12.91
C GLN A 47 1.54 -22.83 -14.45
N LEU A 48 1.30 -21.68 -15.08
CA LEU A 48 1.05 -21.53 -16.51
C LEU A 48 1.49 -20.13 -16.93
N SER A 49 2.12 -19.99 -18.10
CA SER A 49 2.48 -18.67 -18.61
C SER A 49 1.22 -17.92 -19.09
N PHE A 50 1.27 -16.59 -19.10
CA PHE A 50 0.19 -15.80 -19.67
C PHE A 50 0.05 -16.01 -21.19
N GLU A 51 1.16 -16.26 -21.89
CA GLU A 51 1.13 -16.62 -23.31
C GLU A 51 0.31 -17.89 -23.55
N GLU A 52 0.57 -18.95 -22.78
CA GLU A 52 -0.17 -20.21 -22.85
C GLU A 52 -1.62 -20.05 -22.40
N LEU A 53 -1.87 -19.26 -21.34
CA LEU A 53 -3.20 -19.00 -20.81
C LEU A 53 -4.10 -18.29 -21.84
N PHE A 54 -3.57 -17.27 -22.52
CA PHE A 54 -4.35 -16.45 -23.46
C PHE A 54 -4.42 -17.05 -24.86
N ALA A 55 -3.59 -18.05 -25.19
CA ALA A 55 -3.68 -18.79 -26.45
C ALA A 55 -4.93 -19.67 -26.56
N GLY A 56 -5.59 -19.99 -25.43
CA GLY A 56 -6.83 -20.78 -25.43
C GLY A 56 -8.03 -19.98 -25.89
N ASP A 57 -8.81 -20.50 -26.83
CA ASP A 57 -10.01 -19.85 -27.38
C ASP A 57 -11.04 -19.45 -26.30
N GLU A 58 -11.11 -20.22 -25.20
CA GLU A 58 -11.99 -19.94 -24.05
C GLU A 58 -11.57 -18.69 -23.25
N ASN A 59 -10.30 -18.26 -23.36
CA ASN A 59 -9.71 -17.16 -22.60
C ASN A 59 -9.52 -15.89 -23.43
N THR A 60 -10.10 -15.81 -24.62
CA THR A 60 -9.98 -14.67 -25.54
C THR A 60 -10.33 -13.31 -24.92
N HIS A 61 -11.23 -13.28 -23.93
CA HIS A 61 -11.61 -12.05 -23.20
C HIS A 61 -10.96 -11.89 -21.82
N LEU A 62 -10.09 -12.82 -21.42
CA LEU A 62 -9.45 -12.81 -20.11
C LEU A 62 -8.52 -11.59 -19.93
N PRO A 63 -7.71 -11.16 -20.92
CA PRO A 63 -6.89 -9.95 -20.78
C PRO A 63 -7.70 -8.67 -20.51
N ASP A 64 -8.86 -8.51 -21.17
CA ASP A 64 -9.76 -7.38 -20.95
C ASP A 64 -10.36 -7.39 -19.54
N TYR A 65 -10.75 -8.58 -19.07
CA TYR A 65 -11.22 -8.79 -17.72
C TYR A 65 -10.14 -8.44 -16.68
N LEU A 66 -8.91 -8.95 -16.87
CA LEU A 66 -7.78 -8.67 -15.98
C LEU A 66 -7.45 -7.17 -15.95
N THR A 67 -7.47 -6.51 -17.10
CA THR A 67 -7.28 -5.06 -17.19
C THR A 67 -8.35 -4.32 -16.39
N THR A 68 -9.60 -4.73 -16.52
CA THR A 68 -10.72 -4.11 -15.80
C THR A 68 -10.57 -4.28 -14.28
N ILE A 69 -10.29 -5.50 -13.79
CA ILE A 69 -10.21 -5.76 -12.35
C ILE A 69 -9.00 -5.06 -11.71
N TYR A 70 -7.86 -5.01 -12.40
CA TYR A 70 -6.67 -4.29 -11.93
C TYR A 70 -6.89 -2.77 -11.89
N ARG A 71 -7.66 -2.21 -12.84
CA ARG A 71 -8.04 -0.78 -12.79
C ARG A 71 -8.97 -0.47 -11.62
N PHE A 72 -9.93 -1.36 -11.33
CA PHE A 72 -10.74 -1.24 -10.12
C PHE A 72 -9.89 -1.32 -8.85
N PHE A 73 -8.92 -2.24 -8.80
CA PHE A 73 -7.98 -2.33 -7.69
C PHE A 73 -7.15 -1.05 -7.55
N GLY A 74 -6.62 -0.52 -8.65
CA GLY A 74 -5.92 0.76 -8.70
C GLY A 74 -6.75 1.92 -8.17
N LEU A 75 -8.04 1.99 -8.54
CA LEU A 75 -8.96 3.00 -8.03
C LEU A 75 -9.15 2.91 -6.50
N TRP A 76 -9.30 1.71 -5.95
CA TRP A 76 -9.39 1.51 -4.50
C TRP A 76 -8.12 1.94 -3.79
N VAL A 77 -6.95 1.58 -4.33
CA VAL A 77 -5.64 1.92 -3.78
C VAL A 77 -5.39 3.42 -3.84
N LEU A 78 -5.77 4.07 -4.94
CA LEU A 78 -5.77 5.53 -5.09
C LEU A 78 -6.65 6.19 -4.03
N GLY A 79 -7.89 5.72 -3.89
CA GLY A 79 -8.84 6.25 -2.89
C GLY A 79 -8.29 6.16 -1.46
N ILE A 80 -7.71 5.01 -1.09
CA ILE A 80 -7.08 4.81 0.22
C ILE A 80 -5.89 5.77 0.41
N GLY A 81 -5.03 5.89 -0.59
CA GLY A 81 -3.88 6.81 -0.56
C GLY A 81 -4.30 8.26 -0.36
N LEU A 82 -5.31 8.72 -1.12
CA LEU A 82 -5.88 10.07 -0.99
C LEU A 82 -6.49 10.29 0.40
N LEU A 83 -7.22 9.32 0.94
CA LEU A 83 -7.80 9.42 2.28
C LEU A 83 -6.72 9.52 3.37
N ILE A 84 -5.63 8.76 3.26
CA ILE A 84 -4.48 8.86 4.18
C ILE A 84 -3.86 10.25 4.09
N CYS A 85 -3.53 10.71 2.88
CA CYS A 85 -2.94 12.04 2.66
C CYS A 85 -3.85 13.15 3.20
N ALA A 86 -5.14 13.13 2.87
CA ALA A 86 -6.12 14.10 3.35
C ALA A 86 -6.23 14.09 4.88
N TYR A 87 -6.32 12.91 5.50
CA TYR A 87 -6.37 12.79 6.96
C TYR A 87 -5.13 13.40 7.61
N VAL A 88 -3.94 13.08 7.10
CA VAL A 88 -2.68 13.61 7.64
C VAL A 88 -2.60 15.13 7.44
N LEU A 89 -2.98 15.66 6.28
CA LEU A 89 -2.95 17.11 6.03
C LEU A 89 -3.94 17.89 6.89
N VAL A 90 -5.12 17.33 7.16
CA VAL A 90 -6.13 18.00 7.99
C VAL A 90 -5.76 17.98 9.47
N THR A 91 -5.16 16.88 9.94
CA THR A 91 -4.92 16.68 11.38
C THR A 91 -3.48 16.97 11.81
N PHE A 92 -2.54 16.95 10.87
CA PHE A 92 -1.09 16.89 11.09
C PHE A 92 -0.66 15.82 12.11
N MET A 93 -1.55 14.88 12.44
CA MET A 93 -1.41 13.94 13.55
C MET A 93 -1.00 14.61 14.87
N GLY A 94 -1.50 15.84 15.12
CA GLY A 94 -1.13 16.67 16.27
C GLY A 94 -1.57 16.09 17.62
N THR A 95 -2.70 15.38 17.65
CA THR A 95 -3.25 14.82 18.89
C THR A 95 -2.91 13.33 19.06
N PRO A 96 -2.79 12.81 20.30
CA PRO A 96 -2.62 11.38 20.55
C PRO A 96 -3.73 10.53 19.92
N ARG A 97 -4.97 11.02 19.94
CA ARG A 97 -6.12 10.35 19.32
C ARG A 97 -5.95 10.21 17.81
N SER A 98 -5.57 11.29 17.13
CA SER A 98 -5.35 11.25 15.68
C SER A 98 -4.24 10.27 15.30
N ARG A 99 -3.12 10.28 16.04
CA ARG A 99 -2.04 9.30 15.84
C ARG A 99 -2.51 7.87 16.05
N ALA A 100 -3.19 7.59 17.17
CA ALA A 100 -3.65 6.25 17.50
C ALA A 100 -4.66 5.71 16.48
N THR A 101 -5.58 6.56 16.00
CA THR A 101 -6.59 6.16 15.01
C THR A 101 -5.94 5.80 13.67
N LEU A 102 -5.13 6.69 13.08
CA LEU A 102 -4.52 6.41 11.79
C LEU A 102 -3.54 5.24 11.86
N LEU A 103 -2.67 5.21 12.88
CA LEU A 103 -1.69 4.13 13.03
C LEU A 103 -2.36 2.78 13.35
N GLY A 104 -3.47 2.77 14.10
CA GLY A 104 -4.23 1.55 14.32
C GLY A 104 -4.78 0.96 13.02
N VAL A 105 -5.40 1.79 12.18
CA VAL A 105 -5.94 1.37 10.87
C VAL A 105 -4.82 0.94 9.93
N LEU A 106 -3.76 1.76 9.79
CA LEU A 106 -2.61 1.44 8.94
C LEU A 106 -1.90 0.17 9.39
N GLY A 107 -1.72 -0.05 10.70
CA GLY A 107 -1.07 -1.23 11.24
C GLY A 107 -1.83 -2.51 10.89
N ILE A 108 -3.16 -2.53 11.06
CA ILE A 108 -3.99 -3.67 10.66
C ILE A 108 -3.85 -3.94 9.17
N PHE A 109 -3.98 -2.89 8.34
CA PHE A 109 -3.92 -3.04 6.88
C PHE A 109 -2.55 -3.55 6.42
N LEU A 110 -1.45 -3.02 6.96
CA LEU A 110 -0.08 -3.43 6.61
C LEU A 110 0.24 -4.86 7.04
N ILE A 111 -0.28 -5.33 8.17
CA ILE A 111 -0.10 -6.72 8.61
C ILE A 111 -0.86 -7.67 7.67
N LEU A 112 -2.11 -7.35 7.34
CA LEU A 112 -2.93 -8.18 6.47
C LEU A 112 -2.37 -8.24 5.03
N ILE A 113 -1.95 -7.10 4.48
CA ILE A 113 -1.38 -7.06 3.13
C ILE A 113 -0.03 -7.76 3.07
N LEU A 114 0.82 -7.64 4.11
CA LEU A 114 2.07 -8.40 4.19
C LEU A 114 1.78 -9.89 4.24
N TYR A 115 0.86 -10.34 5.09
CA TYR A 115 0.49 -11.75 5.19
C TYR A 115 0.05 -12.31 3.84
N LEU A 116 -0.84 -11.61 3.13
CA LEU A 116 -1.27 -12.02 1.80
C LEU A 116 -0.12 -12.03 0.80
N ALA A 117 0.70 -10.99 0.78
CA ALA A 117 1.80 -10.88 -0.17
C ALA A 117 2.83 -12.00 0.00
N VAL A 118 3.31 -12.25 1.21
CA VAL A 118 4.34 -13.29 1.47
C VAL A 118 3.81 -14.72 1.34
N THR A 119 2.49 -14.93 1.46
CA THR A 119 1.90 -16.28 1.33
C THR A 119 1.37 -16.58 -0.07
N ARG A 120 0.98 -15.56 -0.84
CA ARG A 120 0.34 -15.73 -2.15
C ARG A 120 1.19 -15.27 -3.32
N ILE A 121 1.99 -14.21 -3.16
CA ILE A 121 2.80 -13.62 -4.22
C ILE A 121 4.22 -13.25 -3.73
N PRO A 122 4.97 -14.19 -3.10
CA PRO A 122 6.21 -13.89 -2.38
C PRO A 122 7.34 -13.34 -3.26
N ILE A 123 7.27 -13.55 -4.57
CA ILE A 123 8.26 -13.08 -5.55
C ILE A 123 7.89 -11.76 -6.21
N SER A 124 6.70 -11.21 -5.92
CA SER A 124 6.29 -9.91 -6.48
C SER A 124 7.15 -8.79 -5.90
N PRO A 125 7.58 -7.81 -6.73
CA PRO A 125 8.26 -6.61 -6.24
C PRO A 125 7.39 -5.79 -5.27
N PHE A 126 6.08 -6.05 -5.23
CA PHE A 126 5.17 -5.45 -4.25
C PHE A 126 5.51 -5.81 -2.80
N VAL A 127 6.15 -6.96 -2.56
CA VAL A 127 6.60 -7.39 -1.22
C VAL A 127 7.62 -6.40 -0.64
N ASP A 128 8.60 -5.98 -1.45
CA ASP A 128 9.62 -5.01 -1.03
C ASP A 128 9.02 -3.64 -0.70
N LEU A 129 8.04 -3.21 -1.50
CA LEU A 129 7.29 -1.99 -1.24
C LEU A 129 6.56 -2.06 0.12
N ILE A 130 5.90 -3.18 0.43
CA ILE A 130 5.23 -3.38 1.72
C ILE A 130 6.24 -3.32 2.87
N TYR A 131 7.42 -3.93 2.75
CA TYR A 131 8.46 -3.80 3.77
C TYR A 131 8.89 -2.35 4.00
N GLY A 132 9.05 -1.57 2.92
CA GLY A 132 9.31 -0.13 3.01
C GLY A 132 8.21 0.63 3.75
N MET A 133 6.93 0.33 3.45
CA MET A 133 5.79 0.93 4.14
C MET A 133 5.74 0.55 5.62
N ILE A 134 6.07 -0.70 5.97
CA ILE A 134 6.15 -1.16 7.36
C ILE A 134 7.26 -0.43 8.10
N PHE A 135 8.42 -0.22 7.48
CA PHE A 135 9.50 0.56 8.07
C PHE A 135 9.04 1.99 8.39
N LEU A 136 8.42 2.68 7.43
CA LEU A 136 7.85 4.02 7.63
C LEU A 136 6.80 4.03 8.76
N TYR A 137 5.92 3.03 8.79
CA TYR A 137 4.93 2.87 9.85
C TYR A 137 5.58 2.71 11.23
N LEU A 138 6.61 1.87 11.36
CA LEU A 138 7.30 1.63 12.62
C LEU A 138 8.02 2.89 13.14
N VAL A 139 8.65 3.67 12.23
CA VAL A 139 9.22 4.98 12.57
C VAL A 139 8.14 5.90 13.15
N SER A 140 6.98 5.97 12.50
CA SER A 140 5.85 6.79 12.94
C SER A 140 5.26 6.33 14.27
N LEU A 141 5.13 5.02 14.46
CA LEU A 141 4.62 4.42 15.69
C LEU A 141 5.55 4.71 16.87
N TRP A 142 6.86 4.50 16.68
CA TRP A 142 7.86 4.83 17.69
C TRP A 142 7.82 6.31 18.08
N ALA A 143 7.76 7.21 17.09
CA ALA A 143 7.71 8.65 17.33
C ALA A 143 6.44 9.05 18.11
N SER A 144 5.30 8.47 17.75
CA SER A 144 4.03 8.67 18.46
C SER A 144 4.08 8.23 19.93
N ILE A 145 4.65 7.05 20.20
CA ILE A 145 4.82 6.53 21.57
C ILE A 145 5.72 7.46 22.39
N LYS A 146 6.81 7.96 21.79
CA LYS A 146 7.72 8.90 22.49
C LYS A 146 7.06 10.24 22.77
N LEU A 147 6.29 10.81 21.84
CA LEU A 147 5.54 12.06 22.07
C LEU A 147 4.60 11.97 23.28
N ASN A 148 3.86 10.87 23.41
CA ASN A 148 2.93 10.67 24.52
C ASN A 148 3.65 10.60 25.88
N ARG A 149 4.94 10.24 25.91
CA ARG A 149 5.75 10.20 27.14
C ARG A 149 6.42 11.54 27.48
N VAL A 150 6.55 12.45 26.51
CA VAL A 150 7.16 13.78 26.72
C VAL A 150 6.10 14.82 27.11
N GLY A 151 4.84 14.61 26.72
CA GLY A 151 3.71 15.47 27.11
C GLY A 151 3.08 15.15 28.47
N ASN A 152 3.56 14.10 29.16
CA ASN A 152 3.25 13.75 30.55
C ASN A 152 4.44 14.12 31.43
#